data_AF-A0A957XNG6-F1
#
_entry.id   AF-A0A957XNG6-F1
#
_cell.length_a   1.000
_cell.length_b   1.000
_cell.length_c   1.000
_cell.angle_alpha   90.00
_cell.angle_beta   90.00
_cell.angle_gamma   90.00
#
_symmetry.space_group_name_H-M   'P 1'
#
loop_
_entity.id
_entity.type
_entity.pdbx_description
1 polymer ?
#
loop_
_entity_poly.entity_id
_entity_poly.type
_entity_poly.pdbx_seq_one_letter_code
_entity_poly.pdbx_strand_id
1 'polypeptide(L)'
;TTDLVFQVKAYDTGFGPNDGDGIDFVEMIIRNSHGEVIHSRNEQNAAYCLFSGGEPDCNRLPLNQIDSGTYTLQAIAHAVNGQTQSIETTIEIP
;
A
#
# COMPACT_ATOMS: atom_id res chain seq x y z
N THR A 1 14.11 -15.31 -6.62
CA THR A 1 12.75 -14.98 -7.07
C THR A 1 12.59 -13.49 -6.95
N THR A 2 12.02 -12.83 -7.95
CA THR A 2 11.68 -11.40 -7.85
C THR A 2 10.26 -11.33 -7.31
N ASP A 3 10.07 -10.59 -6.22
CA ASP A 3 8.79 -10.46 -5.56
C ASP A 3 8.42 -8.98 -5.47
N LEU A 4 7.11 -8.69 -5.51
CA LEU A 4 6.59 -7.36 -5.22
C LEU A 4 6.29 -7.25 -3.73
N VAL A 5 6.79 -6.16 -3.13
CA VAL A 5 6.41 -5.71 -1.79
C VAL A 5 5.77 -4.34 -1.94
N PHE A 6 4.57 -4.19 -1.37
CA PHE A 6 3.91 -2.90 -1.27
C PHE A 6 3.67 -2.61 0.21
N GLN A 7 4.55 -1.77 0.76
CA GLN A 7 4.52 -1.29 2.13
C GLN A 7 4.33 0.24 2.13
N VAL A 8 3.50 0.73 3.05
CA VAL A 8 3.27 2.16 3.26
C VAL A 8 3.66 2.52 4.68
N LYS A 9 4.30 3.68 4.82
CA LYS A 9 4.52 4.36 6.11
C LYS A 9 3.69 5.64 6.11
N ALA A 10 2.86 5.83 7.12
CA ALA A 10 1.97 6.98 7.22
C ALA A 10 1.85 7.45 8.68
N TYR A 11 1.86 8.76 8.88
CA TYR A 11 1.65 9.38 10.19
C TYR A 11 1.08 10.78 10.03
N ASP A 12 0.25 11.19 10.98
CA ASP A 12 -0.24 12.55 11.13
C ASP A 12 0.70 13.32 12.07
N THR A 13 1.28 14.42 11.56
CA THR A 13 2.24 15.25 12.30
C THR A 13 1.64 15.92 13.54
N GLY A 14 0.30 16.01 13.63
CA GLY A 14 -0.42 16.47 14.82
C GLY A 14 -0.47 15.43 15.95
N PHE A 15 -0.21 14.16 15.67
CA PHE A 15 -0.20 13.06 16.65
C PHE A 15 1.22 12.62 17.02
N GLY A 16 2.12 12.53 16.04
CA GLY A 16 3.51 12.16 16.28
C GLY A 16 4.23 11.71 15.00
N PRO A 17 5.55 11.45 15.08
CA PRO A 17 6.36 11.08 13.92
C PRO A 17 6.46 9.56 13.67
N ASN A 18 5.84 8.72 14.51
CA ASN A 18 5.94 7.27 14.40
C ASN A 18 4.93 6.74 13.38
N ASP A 19 5.25 5.62 12.72
CA ASP A 19 4.32 5.01 11.78
C ASP A 19 3.01 4.62 12.49
N GLY A 20 1.89 5.01 11.89
CA GLY A 20 0.56 4.84 12.46
C GLY A 20 0.08 5.93 13.41
N ASP A 21 0.93 6.87 13.84
CA ASP A 21 0.49 7.97 14.71
C ASP A 21 -0.64 8.76 14.03
N GLY A 22 -1.84 8.75 14.62
CA GLY A 22 -3.01 9.48 14.10
C GLY A 22 -3.65 8.91 12.83
N ILE A 23 -3.25 7.72 12.39
CA ILE A 23 -3.82 7.05 11.21
C ILE A 23 -4.86 6.02 11.64
N ASP A 24 -6.02 6.02 10.98
CA ASP A 24 -7.10 5.03 11.18
C ASP A 24 -6.84 3.79 10.32
N PHE A 25 -6.64 3.98 9.00
CA PHE A 25 -6.23 2.93 8.09
C PHE A 25 -5.56 3.49 6.83
N VAL A 26 -4.89 2.62 6.09
CA VAL A 26 -4.40 2.90 4.73
C VAL A 26 -5.13 1.99 3.75
N GLU A 27 -5.82 2.59 2.78
CA GLU A 27 -6.32 1.90 1.59
C GLU A 27 -5.18 1.79 0.57
N MET A 28 -4.86 0.57 0.14
CA MET A 28 -3.81 0.29 -0.83
C MET A 28 -4.40 -0.45 -2.02
N ILE A 29 -4.09 -0.01 -3.23
CA ILE A 29 -4.72 -0.46 -4.47
C ILE A 29 -3.65 -0.73 -5.53
N ILE A 30 -3.82 -1.81 -6.29
CA ILE A 30 -3.09 -2.05 -7.53
C ILE A 30 -4.07 -2.02 -8.70
N ARG A 31 -3.76 -1.21 -9.72
CA ARG A 31 -4.48 -1.18 -11.00
C ARG A 31 -3.58 -1.66 -12.13
N ASN A 32 -4.15 -2.37 -13.10
CA ASN A 32 -3.46 -2.70 -14.36
C ASN A 32 -3.44 -1.50 -15.32
N SER A 33 -2.83 -1.66 -16.49
CA SER A 33 -2.73 -0.62 -17.53
C SER A 33 -4.07 -0.16 -18.11
N HIS A 34 -5.14 -0.94 -17.96
CA HIS A 34 -6.50 -0.58 -18.34
C HIS A 34 -7.25 0.20 -17.23
N GLY A 35 -6.61 0.40 -16.08
CA GLY A 35 -7.19 1.06 -14.91
C GLY A 35 -8.05 0.14 -14.04
N GLU A 36 -8.09 -1.16 -14.32
CA GLU A 36 -8.87 -2.12 -13.54
C GLU A 36 -8.16 -2.44 -12.23
N VAL A 37 -8.91 -2.41 -11.12
CA VAL A 37 -8.39 -2.81 -9.80
C VAL A 37 -8.22 -4.33 -9.78
N ILE A 38 -6.97 -4.78 -9.63
CA ILE A 38 -6.64 -6.21 -9.54
C ILE A 38 -6.36 -6.64 -8.10
N HIS A 39 -6.06 -5.68 -7.22
CA HIS A 39 -5.88 -5.91 -5.79
C HIS A 39 -6.23 -4.65 -5.00
N SER A 40 -6.89 -4.82 -3.85
CA SER A 40 -7.17 -3.72 -2.93
C SER A 40 -7.25 -4.25 -1.49
N ARG A 41 -6.76 -3.46 -0.54
CA ARG A 41 -6.83 -3.77 0.89
C ARG A 41 -6.86 -2.51 1.74
N ASN A 42 -7.70 -2.51 2.77
CA ASN A 42 -7.62 -1.58 3.88
C ASN A 42 -6.82 -2.25 5.00
N GLU A 43 -5.69 -1.66 5.38
CA GLU A 43 -4.85 -2.13 6.49
C GLU A 43 -4.91 -1.11 7.64
N GLN A 44 -5.16 -1.62 8.84
CA GLN A 44 -5.31 -0.84 10.07
C GLN A 44 -4.09 -0.98 10.99
N ASN A 45 -3.21 -1.95 10.71
CA ASN A 45 -2.00 -2.16 11.48
C ASN A 45 -0.84 -1.41 10.82
N ALA A 46 -0.19 -0.53 11.59
CA ALA A 46 1.04 0.16 11.18
C ALA A 46 2.12 -0.85 10.72
N ALA A 47 3.05 -0.37 9.90
CA ALA A 47 3.70 -1.17 8.86
C ALA A 47 2.67 -1.73 7.86
N TYR A 48 1.94 -0.83 7.22
CA TYR A 48 0.83 -1.14 6.34
C TYR A 48 1.31 -1.94 5.12
N CYS A 49 0.90 -3.21 5.01
CA CYS A 49 1.31 -4.11 3.93
C CYS A 49 0.12 -4.48 3.05
N LEU A 50 0.23 -4.41 1.73
CA LEU A 50 -0.88 -4.79 0.84
C LEU A 50 -1.21 -6.29 0.95
N PHE A 51 -0.20 -7.15 1.03
CA PHE A 51 -0.38 -8.61 0.96
C PHE A 51 -0.53 -9.27 2.34
N SER A 52 -0.84 -8.52 3.40
CA SER A 52 -0.74 -8.92 4.82
C SER A 52 0.73 -9.02 5.29
N GLY A 53 0.97 -9.42 6.54
CA GLY A 53 2.32 -9.63 7.08
C GLY A 53 2.67 -8.75 8.28
N GLY A 54 2.27 -7.47 8.29
CA GLY A 54 2.54 -6.53 9.40
C GLY A 54 4.03 -6.46 9.79
N GLU A 55 4.36 -5.79 10.89
CA GLU A 55 5.73 -5.91 11.43
C GLU A 55 6.02 -7.35 11.94
N PRO A 56 7.24 -7.90 11.70
CA PRO A 56 8.38 -7.26 11.05
C PRO A 56 8.44 -7.45 9.51
N ASP A 57 7.63 -8.33 8.93
CA ASP A 57 7.76 -8.74 7.53
C ASP A 57 6.44 -8.60 6.76
N CYS A 58 6.38 -7.68 5.79
CA CYS A 58 5.32 -7.69 4.79
C CYS A 58 5.39 -8.97 3.94
N ASN A 59 4.22 -9.59 3.72
CA ASN A 59 4.09 -10.64 2.73
C ASN A 59 4.44 -10.10 1.34
N ARG A 60 4.98 -10.99 0.52
CA ARG A 60 5.48 -10.67 -0.81
C ARG A 60 4.65 -11.41 -1.84
N LEU A 61 4.39 -10.77 -2.97
CA LEU A 61 3.72 -11.41 -4.10
C LEU A 61 4.78 -11.84 -5.13
N PRO A 62 4.96 -13.14 -5.39
CA PRO A 62 5.87 -13.61 -6.42
C PRO A 62 5.47 -13.07 -7.79
N LEU A 63 6.40 -12.42 -8.50
CA LEU A 63 6.07 -11.77 -9.79
C LEU A 63 5.64 -12.76 -10.88
N ASN A 64 5.99 -14.04 -10.76
CA ASN A 64 5.54 -15.08 -11.69
C ASN A 64 4.04 -15.43 -11.57
N GLN A 65 3.32 -14.82 -10.62
CA GLN A 65 1.87 -14.95 -10.45
C GLN A 65 1.11 -13.75 -11.01
N ILE A 66 1.80 -12.78 -11.62
CA ILE A 66 1.23 -11.58 -12.20
C ILE A 66 1.65 -11.51 -13.67
N ASP A 67 0.74 -11.10 -14.55
CA ASP A 67 1.06 -10.88 -15.95
C ASP A 67 2.05 -9.73 -16.11
N SER A 68 2.91 -9.80 -17.12
CA SER A 68 3.81 -8.70 -17.44
C SER A 68 3.03 -7.47 -17.90
N GLY A 69 3.54 -6.29 -17.58
CA GLY A 69 2.93 -5.03 -17.95
C GLY A 69 3.13 -3.91 -16.93
N THR A 70 2.43 -2.81 -17.18
CA THR A 70 2.47 -1.61 -16.34
C THR A 70 1.35 -1.65 -15.31
N TYR A 71 1.69 -1.35 -14.06
CA TYR A 71 0.76 -1.31 -12.94
C TYR A 71 0.88 0.01 -12.18
N THR A 72 -0.26 0.53 -11.73
CA THR A 72 -0.33 1.68 -10.84
C THR A 72 -0.61 1.21 -9.42
N LEU A 73 0.25 1.60 -8.50
CA LEU A 73 0.14 1.38 -7.06
C LEU A 73 -0.35 2.67 -6.43
N GLN A 74 -1.48 2.64 -5.74
CA GLN A 74 -2.04 3.77 -5.02
C GLN A 74 -2.13 3.45 -3.53
N ALA A 75 -1.78 4.42 -2.69
CA ALA A 75 -1.99 4.37 -1.25
C ALA A 75 -2.73 5.62 -0.78
N ILE A 76 -3.77 5.44 0.01
CA ILE A 76 -4.59 6.50 0.59
C ILE A 76 -4.58 6.32 2.10
N ALA A 77 -3.93 7.24 2.81
CA ALA A 77 -3.95 7.26 4.27
C ALA A 77 -5.19 8.01 4.75
N HIS A 78 -5.94 7.41 5.67
CA HIS A 78 -7.09 8.01 6.34
C HIS A 78 -6.71 8.29 7.80
N ALA A 79 -6.63 9.56 8.18
CA ALA A 79 -6.32 9.98 9.53
C ALA A 79 -7.56 10.03 10.42
N VAL A 80 -7.39 9.84 11.72
CA VAL A 80 -8.50 9.83 12.71
C VAL A 80 -9.21 11.19 12.81
N ASN A 81 -8.54 12.27 12.41
CA ASN A 81 -9.13 13.62 12.34
C ASN A 81 -9.95 13.86 11.05
N GLY A 82 -10.09 12.84 10.19
CA GLY A 82 -10.80 12.90 8.93
C GLY A 82 -9.98 13.39 7.74
N GLN A 83 -8.70 13.74 7.91
CA GLN A 83 -7.82 14.06 6.79
C GLN A 83 -7.49 12.83 5.97
N THR A 84 -7.28 13.03 4.68
CA THR A 84 -6.86 11.97 3.77
C THR A 84 -5.69 12.43 2.91
N GLN A 85 -4.72 11.57 2.67
CA GLN A 85 -3.62 11.83 1.75
C GLN A 85 -3.43 10.64 0.80
N SER A 86 -3.39 10.92 -0.50
CA SER A 86 -3.14 9.92 -1.54
C SER A 86 -1.74 10.09 -2.14
N ILE A 87 -1.08 8.98 -2.43
CA ILE A 87 0.11 8.89 -3.28
C ILE A 87 -0.08 7.79 -4.32
N GLU A 88 0.53 7.97 -5.49
CA GLU A 88 0.51 6.97 -6.56
C GLU A 88 1.93 6.79 -7.11
N THR A 89 2.26 5.57 -7.53
CA THR A 89 3.47 5.24 -8.27
C THR A 89 3.17 4.21 -9.35
N THR A 90 4.00 4.18 -10.39
CA THR A 90 3.87 3.23 -11.50
C THR A 90 5.08 2.30 -11.52
N ILE A 91 4.83 1.01 -11.70
CA ILE A 91 5.87 -0.01 -11.86
C ILE A 91 5.67 -0.76 -13.18
N GLU A 92 6.75 -1.34 -13.66
CA GLU A 92 6.74 -2.24 -14.82
C GLU A 92 7.19 -3.63 -14.35
N ILE A 93 6.36 -4.64 -14.64
CA ILE A 93 6.66 -6.05 -14.41
C ILE A 93 7.06 -6.65 -15.77
N PRO A 94 8.28 -7.19 -15.91
CA PRO A 94 8.79 -7.73 -17.17
C PRO A 94 8.15 -9.07 -17.56
#